data_AF-A0A9N7QLA8-F1
#
_entry.id   AF-A0A9N7QLA8-F1
#
_cell.length_a   1.000
_cell.length_b   1.000
_cell.length_c   1.000
_cell.angle_alpha   90.00
_cell.angle_beta   90.00
_cell.angle_gamma   90.00
#
_symmetry.space_group_name_H-M   'P 1'
#
loop_
_entity.id
_entity.type
_entity.pdbx_description
1 polymer ?
#
loop_
_entity_poly.entity_id
_entity_poly.type
_entity_poly.pdbx_seq_one_letter_code
_entity_poly.pdbx_strand_id
1 'polypeptide(L)'
;MQVAPSVRGRVWRSGQLQDEFDFDKIAEYLSEENTLVWADLCNPDHGTLSDLAEKLRLNHWAVEDAVAAAERVKSTAYVTHTFFTV
;
A
#
# COMPACT_ATOMS: atom_id res chain seq x y z
N MET A 1 -4.71 -20.32 13.06
CA MET A 1 -4.22 -20.56 11.68
C MET A 1 -3.43 -19.34 11.27
N GLN A 2 -2.14 -19.50 10.93
CA GLN A 2 -1.33 -18.40 10.42
C GLN A 2 -1.63 -18.28 8.92
N VAL A 3 -2.19 -17.15 8.50
CA VAL A 3 -2.48 -16.87 7.09
C VAL A 3 -1.15 -16.57 6.41
N ALA A 4 -0.84 -17.22 5.30
CA ALA A 4 0.37 -16.91 4.53
C ALA A 4 0.29 -15.44 4.03
N PRO A 5 1.41 -14.70 4.03
CA PRO A 5 1.43 -13.35 3.46
C PRO A 5 0.89 -13.39 2.03
N SER A 6 -0.06 -12.51 1.72
CA SER A 6 -0.62 -12.41 0.38
C SER A 6 -0.89 -10.97 -0.01
N VAL A 7 -0.46 -10.61 -1.21
CA VAL A 7 -0.75 -9.31 -1.81
C VAL A 7 -1.79 -9.49 -2.90
N ARG A 8 -2.84 -8.67 -2.85
CA ARG A 8 -3.83 -8.56 -3.91
C ARG A 8 -3.91 -7.12 -4.35
N GLY A 9 -4.29 -6.88 -5.59
CA GLY A 9 -4.56 -5.53 -5.99
C GLY A 9 -5.40 -5.43 -7.25
N ARG A 10 -5.78 -4.19 -7.52
CA ARG A 10 -6.57 -3.78 -8.68
C ARG A 10 -6.10 -2.43 -9.16
N VAL A 11 -6.12 -2.27 -10.47
CA VAL A 11 -5.83 -1.00 -11.13
C VAL A 11 -7.09 -0.57 -11.88
N TRP A 12 -7.44 0.70 -11.78
CA TRP A 12 -8.45 1.33 -12.61
C TRP A 12 -7.81 2.45 -13.40
N ARG A 13 -8.13 2.53 -14.70
CA ARG A 13 -7.72 3.62 -15.59
C ARG A 13 -8.96 4.30 -16.13
N SER A 14 -9.08 5.61 -15.91
CA SER A 14 -10.28 6.38 -16.27
C SER A 14 -11.58 5.73 -15.74
N GLY A 15 -11.52 5.16 -14.53
CA GLY A 15 -12.64 4.47 -13.89
C GLY A 15 -12.93 3.04 -14.39
N GLN A 16 -12.20 2.53 -15.37
CA GLN A 16 -12.36 1.16 -15.88
C GLN A 16 -11.38 0.21 -15.19
N LEU A 17 -11.87 -0.90 -14.66
CA LEU A 17 -11.05 -1.94 -14.04
C LEU A 17 -10.12 -2.57 -15.10
N GLN A 18 -8.85 -2.75 -14.75
CA GLN A 18 -7.86 -3.46 -15.54
C GLN A 18 -7.71 -4.89 -15.01
N ASP A 19 -7.47 -5.85 -15.91
CA ASP A 19 -7.33 -7.27 -15.57
C ASP A 19 -5.96 -7.61 -14.96
N GLU A 20 -4.95 -6.77 -15.19
CA GLU A 20 -3.58 -6.99 -14.74
C GLU A 20 -3.25 -6.12 -13.52
N PHE A 21 -2.79 -6.76 -12.44
CA PHE A 21 -2.17 -6.10 -11.30
C PHE A 21 -0.84 -6.78 -10.98
N ASP A 22 0.23 -5.99 -10.99
CA ASP A 22 1.56 -6.39 -10.57
C ASP A 22 2.04 -5.45 -9.46
N PHE A 23 2.37 -6.01 -8.30
CA PHE A 23 2.82 -5.22 -7.15
C PHE A 23 4.15 -4.53 -7.42
N ASP A 24 5.02 -5.11 -8.25
CA ASP A 24 6.30 -4.49 -8.59
C ASP A 24 6.14 -3.22 -9.42
N LYS A 25 5.02 -3.09 -10.14
CA LYS A 25 4.69 -1.92 -10.98
C LYS A 25 3.86 -0.86 -10.26
N ILE A 26 3.64 -0.98 -8.95
CA ILE A 26 2.77 -0.07 -8.20
C ILE A 26 3.18 1.41 -8.35
N ALA A 27 4.49 1.69 -8.34
CA ALA A 27 5.01 3.04 -8.54
C ALA A 27 4.78 3.55 -9.97
N GLU A 28 4.89 2.68 -10.97
CA GLU A 28 4.62 3.00 -12.37
C GLU A 28 3.15 3.37 -12.55
N TYR A 29 2.24 2.53 -12.04
CA TYR A 29 0.79 2.78 -12.12
C TYR A 29 0.39 4.11 -11.43
N LEU A 30 0.99 4.45 -10.29
CA LEU A 30 0.72 5.72 -9.60
C LEU A 30 1.27 6.95 -10.32
N SER A 31 2.25 6.77 -11.22
CA SER A 31 2.78 7.85 -12.05
C SER A 31 1.91 8.12 -13.29
N GLU A 32 1.02 7.20 -13.65
CA GLU A 32 0.12 7.34 -14.79
C GLU A 32 -1.08 8.23 -14.46
N GLU A 33 -1.41 9.17 -15.35
CA GLU A 33 -2.57 10.03 -15.19
C GLU A 33 -3.88 9.22 -15.22
N ASN A 34 -4.89 9.68 -14.48
CA ASN A 34 -6.21 9.04 -14.37
C ASN A 34 -6.17 7.58 -13.92
N THR A 35 -5.13 7.18 -13.17
CA THR A 35 -4.95 5.83 -12.66
C THR A 35 -5.18 5.78 -11.16
N LEU A 36 -6.00 4.82 -10.72
CA LEU A 36 -6.21 4.47 -9.32
C LEU A 36 -5.70 3.06 -9.09
N VAL A 37 -4.89 2.88 -8.05
CA VAL A 37 -4.36 1.57 -7.66
C VAL A 37 -4.82 1.27 -6.25
N TRP A 38 -5.31 0.04 -6.04
CA TRP A 38 -5.58 -0.51 -4.72
C TRP A 38 -4.71 -1.72 -4.51
N ALA A 39 -3.88 -1.70 -3.46
CA ALA A 39 -3.11 -2.86 -3.01
C ALA A 39 -3.55 -3.24 -1.59
N ASP A 40 -3.96 -4.49 -1.44
CA ASP A 40 -4.38 -5.11 -0.18
C ASP A 40 -3.31 -6.11 0.24
N LEU A 41 -2.64 -5.82 1.36
CA LEU A 41 -1.56 -6.62 1.92
C LEU A 41 -2.10 -7.35 3.15
N CYS A 42 -2.34 -8.65 3.02
CA CYS A 42 -2.82 -9.48 4.11
C CYS A 42 -1.65 -10.17 4.81
N ASN A 43 -1.51 -9.93 6.12
CA ASN A 43 -0.41 -10.43 6.95
C ASN A 43 0.98 -10.22 6.31
N PRO A 44 1.33 -9.00 5.85
CA PRO A 44 2.61 -8.77 5.19
C PRO A 44 3.76 -8.98 6.17
N ASP A 45 4.89 -9.47 5.67
CA ASP A 45 6.12 -9.49 6.44
C ASP A 45 6.83 -8.13 6.37
N HIS A 46 7.84 -7.97 7.23
CA HIS A 46 8.63 -6.75 7.30
C HIS A 46 9.34 -6.41 5.98
N GLY A 47 9.76 -7.43 5.22
CA GLY A 47 10.38 -7.22 3.90
C GLY A 47 9.40 -6.59 2.91
N THR A 48 8.19 -7.14 2.80
CA THR A 48 7.14 -6.62 1.91
C THR A 48 6.77 -5.17 2.25
N LEU A 49 6.68 -4.84 3.54
CA LEU A 49 6.40 -3.48 4.02
C LEU A 49 7.55 -2.51 3.73
N SER A 50 8.79 -2.95 3.96
CA SER A 50 9.99 -2.16 3.67
C SER A 50 10.10 -1.83 2.19
N ASP A 51 9.90 -2.84 1.33
CA ASP A 51 9.93 -2.70 -0.13
C ASP A 51 8.83 -1.76 -0.62
N LEU A 52 7.62 -1.85 -0.04
CA LEU A 52 6.52 -0.93 -0.34
C LEU A 52 6.90 0.51 0.04
N ALA A 53 7.46 0.70 1.23
CA ALA A 53 7.85 2.02 1.72
C ALA A 53 8.90 2.66 0.80
N GLU A 54 9.87 1.88 0.34
CA GLU A 54 10.91 2.36 -0.57
C GLU A 54 10.33 2.70 -1.96
N LYS A 55 9.57 1.77 -2.57
CA LYS A 55 8.95 1.96 -3.90
C LYS A 55 8.06 3.20 -3.97
N LEU A 56 7.27 3.43 -2.91
CA LEU A 56 6.30 4.53 -2.85
C LEU A 56 6.84 5.78 -2.13
N ARG A 57 8.11 5.77 -1.70
CA ARG A 57 8.74 6.85 -0.93
C ARG A 57 7.91 7.25 0.30
N LEU A 58 7.35 6.26 0.98
CA LEU A 58 6.59 6.44 2.20
C LEU A 58 7.52 6.63 3.40
N ASN A 59 6.99 7.21 4.47
CA ASN A 59 7.69 7.24 5.74
C ASN A 59 7.76 5.81 6.30
N HIS A 60 8.97 5.27 6.42
CA HIS A 60 9.21 3.90 6.88
C HIS A 60 8.60 3.62 8.27
N TRP A 61 8.69 4.58 9.20
CA TRP A 61 8.08 4.46 10.54
C TRP A 61 6.56 4.39 10.48
N ALA A 62 5.94 5.15 9.57
CA ALA A 62 4.48 5.12 9.41
C ALA A 62 3.99 3.78 8.81
N VAL A 63 4.83 3.11 8.01
CA VAL A 63 4.52 1.78 7.46
C VAL A 63 4.67 0.70 8.53
N GLU A 64 5.72 0.76 9.36
CA GLU A 64 5.89 -0.16 10.49
C GLU A 64 4.77 -0.01 11.54
N ASP A 65 4.34 1.21 11.82
CA ASP A 65 3.19 1.49 12.69
C ASP A 65 1.89 0.81 12.21
N ALA A 66 1.74 0.56 10.90
CA ALA A 66 0.52 -0.01 10.33
C ALA A 66 0.29 -1.48 10.74
N VAL A 67 1.34 -2.20 11.14
CA VAL A 67 1.25 -3.59 11.64
C VAL A 67 1.49 -3.70 13.14
N ALA A 68 1.77 -2.59 13.82
CA ALA A 68 1.96 -2.57 15.25
C ALA A 68 0.67 -2.95 15.99
N ALA A 69 0.79 -3.86 16.96
CA ALA A 69 -0.35 -4.29 17.75
C ALA A 69 -0.89 -3.14 18.62
N ALA A 70 -2.22 -2.94 18.59
CA ALA A 70 -2.94 -1.98 19.43
C ALA A 70 -2.53 -0.51 19.25
N GLU A 71 -2.15 -0.12 18.04
CA GLU A 71 -1.82 1.27 17.74
C GLU A 71 -3.04 2.19 17.85
N ARG A 72 -2.82 3.45 18.23
CA ARG A 72 -3.91 4.42 18.40
C ARG A 72 -4.54 4.78 17.05
N VAL A 73 -5.87 4.90 17.04
CA VAL A 73 -6.62 5.45 15.90
C VAL A 73 -6.13 6.88 15.62
N LYS A 74 -5.60 7.09 14.41
CA LYS A 74 -5.03 8.38 13.98
C LYS A 74 -5.14 8.55 12.48
N SER A 75 -5.18 9.80 12.04
CA SER A 75 -4.96 10.21 10.66
C SER A 75 -3.80 11.19 10.64
N THR A 76 -2.80 10.94 9.80
CA THR A 76 -1.61 11.78 9.68
C THR A 76 -1.41 12.17 8.21
N ALA A 77 -1.45 13.47 7.95
CA ALA A 77 -1.23 14.03 6.62
C ALA A 77 0.27 14.31 6.41
N TYR A 78 0.80 13.82 5.29
CA TYR A 78 2.10 14.18 4.75
C TYR A 78 1.90 14.98 3.46
N VAL A 79 2.97 15.62 2.96
CA VAL A 79 2.91 16.43 1.71
C VAL A 79 2.41 15.61 0.52
N THR A 80 2.75 14.32 0.47
CA THR A 80 2.54 13.46 -0.69
C THR A 80 1.52 12.33 -0.44
N HIS A 81 1.16 12.05 0.81
CA HIS A 81 0.32 10.90 1.18
C HIS A 81 -0.40 11.15 2.51
N THR A 82 -1.43 10.36 2.80
CA THR A 82 -2.10 10.37 4.11
C THR A 82 -2.11 8.95 4.67
N PHE A 83 -1.70 8.82 5.93
CA PHE A 83 -1.80 7.57 6.69
C PHE A 83 -3.04 7.57 7.56
N PHE A 84 -3.71 6.42 7.62
CA PHE A 84 -4.86 6.17 8.48
C PHE A 84 -4.62 4.87 9.25
N THR A 85 -4.73 4.92 10.57
CA THR A 85 -4.70 3.76 11.46
C THR A 85 -6.07 3.63 12.12
N VAL A 86 -6.64 2.41 12.10
CA VAL A 86 -8.02 2.10 12.54
C VAL A 86 -8.04 1.05 13.64
#